data_AF-A0A224XCY6-F1
#
_entry.id   AF-A0A224XCY6-F1
#
_cell.length_a   1.000
_cell.length_b   1.000
_cell.length_c   1.000
_cell.angle_alpha   90.00
_cell.angle_beta   90.00
_cell.angle_gamma   90.00
#
_symmetry.space_group_name_H-M   'P 1'
#
loop_
_entity.id
_entity.type
_entity.pdbx_description
1 polymer ?
#
loop_
_entity_poly.entity_id
_entity_poly.type
_entity_poly.pdbx_seq_one_letter_code
_entity_poly.pdbx_strand_id
1 'polypeptide(L)'
;MKSKTLLCTAIVLIVAIFLIGTVASADTQTSNGFASFKEDTSPTNPKLPGKIGGGKSDPEAPADLLNPAKGPTIYTPIGKNELGIVQHPSIFNFGETILRPDSKRKDLVVKALSKNKDGTDFADKYGDGSYVQYVTVYDGRTASDGWQLSASATELTDVAAASKKLTGATISVANTMRWNDDVDAGKGTNKNLTGADFTLTTDDTPVIVMGTTDAKYESDIVFRSEDVALTIPKATIKVGNFSSTVTWTLVAAATP
;
A
#
# COMPACT_ATOMS: atom_id res chain seq x y z
N MET A 1 -56.76 52.14 3.20
CA MET A 1 -55.73 52.77 4.06
C MET A 1 -55.25 51.75 5.07
N LYS A 2 -53.91 51.56 5.14
CA LYS A 2 -53.12 50.92 6.22
C LYS A 2 -53.30 49.39 6.36
N SER A 3 -52.29 48.54 6.47
CA SER A 3 -50.82 48.66 6.48
C SER A 3 -50.25 47.27 6.14
N LYS A 4 -49.27 47.19 5.23
CA LYS A 4 -48.55 45.95 4.90
C LYS A 4 -47.54 45.66 6.01
N THR A 5 -47.72 44.58 6.75
CA THR A 5 -46.74 44.09 7.72
C THR A 5 -45.79 43.13 7.00
N LEU A 6 -44.55 43.57 6.77
CA LEU A 6 -43.45 42.70 6.35
C LEU A 6 -43.15 41.71 7.48
N LEU A 7 -43.27 40.41 7.24
CA LEU A 7 -42.58 39.40 8.04
C LEU A 7 -41.21 39.15 7.40
N CYS A 8 -40.15 39.58 8.09
CA CYS A 8 -38.78 39.17 7.81
C CYS A 8 -38.60 37.70 8.19
N THR A 9 -38.44 36.83 7.20
CA THR A 9 -38.03 35.45 7.38
C THR A 9 -36.53 35.42 7.73
N ALA A 10 -36.20 35.21 9.00
CA ALA A 10 -34.83 34.96 9.43
C ALA A 10 -34.39 33.57 8.96
N ILE A 11 -33.52 33.52 7.96
CA ILE A 11 -32.81 32.32 7.55
C ILE A 11 -31.74 32.05 8.61
N VAL A 12 -32.02 31.11 9.52
CA VAL A 12 -30.99 30.57 10.43
C VAL A 12 -30.12 29.63 9.59
N LEU A 13 -29.06 30.19 9.02
CA LEU A 13 -27.98 29.43 8.40
C LEU A 13 -27.14 28.82 9.53
N ILE A 14 -27.43 27.57 9.90
CA ILE A 14 -26.54 26.77 10.74
C ILE A 14 -25.33 26.41 9.88
N VAL A 15 -24.30 27.25 9.94
CA VAL A 15 -22.96 26.87 9.48
C VAL A 15 -22.42 25.92 10.54
N ALA A 16 -22.60 24.61 10.30
CA ALA A 16 -21.84 23.60 11.02
C ALA A 16 -20.37 23.77 10.59
N ILE A 17 -19.63 24.55 11.37
CA ILE A 17 -18.17 24.57 11.29
C ILE A 17 -17.74 23.21 11.82
N PHE A 18 -17.62 22.22 10.93
CA PHE A 18 -16.75 21.08 11.18
C PHE A 18 -15.32 21.67 11.22
N LEU A 19 -14.90 22.06 12.42
CA LEU A 19 -13.49 22.06 12.76
C LEU A 19 -13.04 20.62 12.57
N ILE A 20 -12.56 20.30 11.37
CA ILE A 20 -11.77 19.11 11.12
C ILE A 20 -10.45 19.40 11.86
N GLY A 21 -10.46 19.20 13.18
CA GLY A 21 -9.23 19.14 13.93
C GLY A 21 -8.38 18.09 13.23
N THR A 22 -7.21 18.48 12.76
CA THR A 22 -6.23 17.54 12.25
C THR A 22 -5.90 16.61 13.40
N VAL A 23 -6.52 15.42 13.43
CA VAL A 23 -6.11 14.37 14.37
C VAL A 23 -4.64 14.11 14.07
N ALA A 24 -3.77 14.44 15.02
CA ALA A 24 -2.34 14.25 14.84
C ALA A 24 -2.08 12.75 14.64
N SER A 25 -1.26 12.41 13.65
CA SER A 25 -0.79 11.04 13.46
C SER A 25 -0.09 10.58 14.73
N ALA A 26 -0.43 9.38 15.20
CA ALA A 26 0.29 8.70 16.28
C ALA A 26 1.61 8.12 15.74
N ASP A 27 1.60 7.59 14.52
CA ASP A 27 2.80 7.12 13.82
C ASP A 27 2.59 7.10 12.29
N THR A 28 3.67 7.30 11.54
CA THR A 28 3.67 7.27 10.08
C THR A 28 4.86 6.50 9.56
N GLN A 29 4.62 5.49 8.73
CA GLN A 29 5.64 4.67 8.08
C GLN A 29 5.49 4.71 6.56
N THR A 30 6.57 4.42 5.82
CA THR A 30 6.55 4.48 4.35
C THR A 30 7.13 3.23 3.70
N SER A 31 6.50 2.80 2.61
CA SER A 31 6.96 1.73 1.73
C SER A 31 7.24 2.29 0.34
N ASN A 32 8.22 1.73 -0.36
CA ASN A 32 8.52 2.15 -1.73
C ASN A 32 7.69 1.36 -2.74
N GLY A 33 7.09 2.01 -3.73
CA GLY A 33 6.48 1.39 -4.90
C GLY A 33 7.36 1.55 -6.14
N PHE A 34 7.54 0.49 -6.93
CA PHE A 34 8.35 0.53 -8.15
C PHE A 34 7.69 -0.23 -9.31
N ALA A 35 7.69 0.38 -10.50
CA ALA A 35 7.30 -0.28 -11.75
C ALA A 35 8.12 0.25 -12.93
N SER A 36 8.59 -0.64 -13.80
CA SER A 36 9.30 -0.29 -15.04
C SER A 36 8.56 -0.80 -16.27
N PHE A 37 8.52 0.01 -17.32
CA PHE A 37 7.87 -0.32 -18.60
C PHE A 37 8.80 -0.01 -19.76
N LYS A 38 9.06 -1.00 -20.62
CA LYS A 38 9.87 -0.85 -21.84
C LYS A 38 9.06 -1.25 -23.06
N GLU A 39 9.36 -0.70 -24.23
CA GLU A 39 8.76 -1.18 -25.47
C GLU A 39 9.33 -2.55 -25.85
N ASP A 40 8.50 -3.37 -26.46
CA ASP A 40 8.98 -4.54 -27.17
C ASP A 40 9.80 -4.11 -28.38
N THR A 41 11.13 -4.22 -28.28
CA THR A 41 12.06 -3.96 -29.38
C THR A 41 12.29 -5.19 -30.24
N SER A 42 11.62 -6.31 -29.95
CA SER A 42 11.66 -7.50 -30.80
C SER A 42 11.14 -7.14 -32.20
N PRO A 43 11.80 -7.58 -33.28
CA PRO A 43 11.34 -7.30 -34.63
C PRO A 43 9.89 -7.74 -34.81
N THR A 44 9.00 -6.83 -35.20
CA THR A 44 7.58 -7.12 -35.51
C THR A 44 7.38 -7.81 -36.86
N ASN A 45 8.43 -8.43 -37.41
CA ASN A 45 8.36 -9.07 -38.72
C ASN A 45 7.37 -10.25 -38.69
N PRO A 46 6.40 -10.31 -39.62
CA PRO A 46 5.54 -11.47 -39.76
C PRO A 46 6.41 -12.71 -40.06
N LYS A 47 6.28 -13.76 -39.24
CA LYS A 47 7.07 -14.99 -39.40
C LYS A 47 6.32 -15.99 -40.28
N LEU A 48 6.99 -16.46 -41.34
CA LEU A 48 6.63 -17.69 -42.04
C LEU A 48 6.97 -18.91 -41.16
N PRO A 49 6.28 -20.06 -41.31
CA PRO A 49 6.46 -21.19 -40.40
C PRO A 49 7.79 -21.94 -40.66
N GLY A 50 8.66 -21.99 -39.64
CA GLY A 50 9.82 -22.91 -39.57
C GLY A 50 11.18 -22.30 -39.16
N LYS A 51 11.67 -22.68 -37.96
CA LYS A 51 13.06 -22.62 -37.37
C LYS A 51 13.65 -21.35 -36.69
N ILE A 52 13.64 -21.41 -35.35
CA ILE A 52 14.68 -21.40 -34.26
C ILE A 52 16.07 -20.69 -34.38
N GLY A 53 16.46 -20.00 -33.26
CA GLY A 53 17.82 -19.89 -32.66
C GLY A 53 18.09 -18.52 -31.97
N GLY A 54 18.80 -18.31 -30.83
CA GLY A 54 19.51 -19.16 -29.83
C GLY A 54 20.24 -18.32 -28.72
N GLY A 55 20.26 -18.84 -27.47
CA GLY A 55 21.31 -18.79 -26.40
C GLY A 55 21.90 -17.48 -25.80
N LYS A 56 21.91 -17.37 -24.44
CA LYS A 56 23.08 -17.10 -23.53
C LYS A 56 22.68 -17.08 -22.01
N SER A 57 23.64 -17.31 -21.11
CA SER A 57 23.54 -17.67 -19.67
C SER A 57 24.03 -16.62 -18.63
N ASP A 58 23.76 -16.89 -17.34
CA ASP A 58 23.87 -16.14 -16.05
C ASP A 58 25.23 -15.54 -15.59
N PRO A 59 25.21 -14.66 -14.55
CA PRO A 59 26.30 -14.48 -13.57
C PRO A 59 25.90 -14.68 -12.07
N GLU A 60 26.88 -15.15 -11.28
CA GLU A 60 26.85 -15.56 -9.85
C GLU A 60 26.59 -14.47 -8.78
N ALA A 61 26.23 -14.94 -7.57
CA ALA A 61 25.95 -14.21 -6.33
C ALA A 61 27.20 -13.81 -5.49
N PRO A 62 27.08 -12.82 -4.59
CA PRO A 62 27.91 -12.72 -3.39
C PRO A 62 27.15 -12.58 -2.05
N ALA A 63 27.89 -12.83 -0.97
CA ALA A 63 27.49 -13.20 0.39
C ALA A 63 26.97 -12.06 1.34
N ASP A 64 26.47 -12.53 2.48
CA ASP A 64 26.32 -11.90 3.81
C ASP A 64 24.98 -11.22 4.17
N LEU A 65 24.30 -11.79 5.18
CA LEU A 65 22.92 -11.52 5.62
C LEU A 65 22.82 -11.35 7.14
N LEU A 66 23.17 -10.17 7.65
CA LEU A 66 22.63 -9.62 8.92
C LEU A 66 22.54 -8.09 8.84
N ASN A 67 21.88 -7.57 7.78
CA ASN A 67 21.62 -6.12 7.63
C ASN A 67 20.09 -5.85 7.55
N PRO A 68 19.51 -5.02 8.43
CA PRO A 68 18.10 -4.63 8.45
C PRO A 68 17.55 -4.03 7.13
N ALA A 69 18.41 -3.70 6.16
CA ALA A 69 18.04 -3.21 4.83
C ALA A 69 17.51 -4.29 3.85
N LYS A 70 17.37 -5.55 4.27
CA LYS A 70 17.14 -6.72 3.38
C LYS A 70 15.86 -7.54 3.68
N GLY A 71 14.95 -7.06 4.53
CA GLY A 71 13.71 -7.76 4.87
C GLY A 71 12.49 -7.34 4.02
N PRO A 72 11.49 -8.21 3.79
CA PRO A 72 10.22 -7.85 3.15
C PRO A 72 9.43 -6.83 3.99
N THR A 73 9.74 -6.76 5.29
CA THR A 73 9.15 -5.84 6.25
C THR A 73 10.22 -5.21 7.14
N ILE A 74 10.01 -3.96 7.53
CA ILE A 74 10.86 -3.24 8.48
C ILE A 74 10.24 -3.37 9.87
N TYR A 75 11.05 -3.69 10.89
CA TYR A 75 10.60 -3.72 12.29
C TYR A 75 11.17 -2.53 13.06
N THR A 76 10.29 -1.81 13.76
CA THR A 76 10.65 -0.68 14.62
C THR A 76 10.06 -0.93 16.02
N PRO A 77 10.88 -1.15 17.05
CA PRO A 77 10.37 -1.35 18.40
C PRO A 77 9.74 -0.06 18.94
N ILE A 78 8.74 -0.20 19.80
CA ILE A 78 8.05 0.91 20.45
C ILE A 78 7.96 0.70 21.97
N GLY A 79 7.78 1.79 22.72
CA GLY A 79 7.65 1.74 24.17
C GLY A 79 6.40 1.01 24.65
N LYS A 80 6.48 0.37 25.81
CA LYS A 80 5.39 -0.44 26.40
C LYS A 80 4.05 0.30 26.57
N ASN A 81 4.05 1.62 26.68
CA ASN A 81 2.83 2.42 26.91
C ASN A 81 2.45 3.29 25.72
N GLU A 82 2.94 2.96 24.52
CA GLU A 82 2.80 3.77 23.31
C GLU A 82 1.91 3.08 22.27
N LEU A 83 1.53 3.85 21.24
CA LEU A 83 0.82 3.37 20.05
C LEU A 83 1.70 3.62 18.83
N GLY A 84 1.92 2.61 17.98
CA GLY A 84 2.69 2.80 16.76
C GLY A 84 2.68 1.62 15.81
N ILE A 85 3.27 1.83 14.63
CA ILE A 85 3.42 0.81 13.59
C ILE A 85 4.79 0.15 13.78
N VAL A 86 4.78 -1.07 14.32
CA VAL A 86 6.03 -1.80 14.64
C VAL A 86 6.53 -2.63 13.48
N GLN A 87 5.69 -2.94 12.49
CA GLN A 87 6.10 -3.63 11.26
C GLN A 87 5.35 -3.07 10.06
N HIS A 88 6.02 -2.92 8.91
CA HIS A 88 5.36 -2.56 7.64
C HIS A 88 6.17 -3.07 6.43
N PRO A 89 5.56 -3.21 5.23
CA PRO A 89 6.27 -3.61 4.02
C PRO A 89 7.40 -2.64 3.68
N SER A 90 8.53 -3.14 3.22
CA SER A 90 9.61 -2.29 2.71
C SER A 90 9.35 -1.83 1.27
N ILE A 91 8.69 -2.67 0.46
CA ILE A 91 8.51 -2.45 -0.97
C ILE A 91 7.26 -3.11 -1.56
N PHE A 92 6.63 -2.41 -2.49
CA PHE A 92 5.68 -2.92 -3.48
C PHE A 92 6.37 -2.96 -4.85
N ASN A 93 6.89 -4.13 -5.23
CA ASN A 93 7.72 -4.29 -6.43
C ASN A 93 6.91 -4.87 -7.59
N PHE A 94 6.66 -4.11 -8.65
CA PHE A 94 5.96 -4.58 -9.86
C PHE A 94 6.91 -4.95 -11.00
N GLY A 95 8.22 -4.89 -10.75
CA GLY A 95 9.26 -5.31 -11.71
C GLY A 95 9.25 -4.54 -13.02
N GLU A 96 9.77 -5.20 -14.05
CA GLU A 96 9.80 -4.69 -15.42
C GLU A 96 8.77 -5.41 -16.29
N THR A 97 7.94 -4.64 -16.98
CA THR A 97 6.95 -5.15 -17.95
C THR A 97 7.30 -4.68 -19.36
N ILE A 98 7.38 -5.63 -20.29
CA ILE A 98 7.53 -5.33 -21.71
C ILE A 98 6.15 -5.00 -22.29
N LEU A 99 5.99 -3.77 -22.76
CA LEU A 99 4.79 -3.29 -23.44
C LEU A 99 4.80 -3.77 -24.90
N ARG A 100 3.88 -4.66 -25.21
CA ARG A 100 3.60 -5.10 -26.58
C ARG A 100 2.74 -4.08 -27.31
N PRO A 101 2.67 -4.10 -28.66
CA PRO A 101 1.85 -3.18 -29.44
C PRO A 101 0.36 -3.13 -29.04
N ASP A 102 -0.16 -4.21 -28.45
CA ASP A 102 -1.53 -4.34 -27.97
C ASP A 102 -1.72 -4.00 -26.48
N SER A 103 -0.66 -3.73 -25.72
CA SER A 103 -0.73 -3.45 -24.28
C SER A 103 -1.57 -2.22 -23.92
N LYS A 104 -1.83 -1.32 -24.88
CA LYS A 104 -2.68 -0.12 -24.68
C LYS A 104 -4.14 -0.30 -25.09
N ARG A 105 -4.57 -1.51 -25.48
CA ARG A 105 -5.97 -1.78 -25.86
C ARG A 105 -6.92 -1.86 -24.67
N LYS A 106 -6.41 -2.26 -23.51
CA LYS A 106 -7.10 -2.39 -22.23
C LYS A 106 -6.21 -1.88 -21.10
N ASP A 107 -6.77 -1.77 -19.91
CA ASP A 107 -5.99 -1.43 -18.73
C ASP A 107 -4.94 -2.52 -18.48
N LEU A 108 -3.74 -2.08 -18.09
CA LEU A 108 -2.61 -2.96 -17.85
C LEU A 108 -2.62 -3.36 -16.38
N VAL A 109 -2.66 -4.66 -16.11
CA VAL A 109 -2.59 -5.22 -14.76
C VAL A 109 -1.25 -5.93 -14.60
N VAL A 110 -0.48 -5.55 -13.58
CA VAL A 110 0.83 -6.12 -13.25
C VAL A 110 0.81 -6.63 -11.81
N LYS A 111 1.15 -7.90 -11.62
CA LYS A 111 1.26 -8.51 -10.28
C LYS A 111 2.57 -8.10 -9.61
N ALA A 112 2.55 -7.92 -8.29
CA ALA A 112 3.78 -7.67 -7.56
C ALA A 112 4.66 -8.92 -7.55
N LEU A 113 5.96 -8.69 -7.56
CA LEU A 113 7.00 -9.69 -7.40
C LEU A 113 7.37 -9.82 -5.93
N SER A 114 7.65 -11.04 -5.50
CA SER A 114 8.22 -11.34 -4.19
C SER A 114 9.72 -11.09 -4.15
N LYS A 115 10.14 -9.89 -4.57
CA LYS A 115 11.54 -9.50 -4.76
C LYS A 115 11.85 -8.21 -4.02
N ASN A 116 12.94 -8.20 -3.26
CA ASN A 116 13.51 -7.01 -2.64
C ASN A 116 13.98 -6.00 -3.69
N LYS A 117 14.31 -4.78 -3.24
CA LYS A 117 14.82 -3.71 -4.12
C LYS A 117 16.09 -4.10 -4.88
N ASP A 118 16.92 -4.95 -4.29
CA ASP A 118 18.17 -5.45 -4.88
C ASP A 118 17.96 -6.66 -5.81
N GLY A 119 16.72 -7.12 -6.00
CA GLY A 119 16.37 -8.25 -6.86
C GLY A 119 16.47 -9.62 -6.18
N THR A 120 16.88 -9.68 -4.91
CA THR A 120 16.84 -10.93 -4.13
C THR A 120 15.40 -11.33 -3.81
N ASP A 121 15.15 -12.63 -3.64
CA ASP A 121 13.84 -13.11 -3.18
C ASP A 121 13.52 -12.62 -1.78
N PHE A 122 12.24 -12.36 -1.53
CA PHE A 122 11.75 -12.22 -0.17
C PHE A 122 12.14 -13.47 0.64
N ALA A 123 12.50 -13.26 1.91
CA ALA A 123 12.80 -14.37 2.79
C ALA A 123 11.54 -15.24 2.94
N ASP A 124 11.62 -16.50 2.51
CA ASP A 124 10.57 -17.49 2.72
C ASP A 124 10.61 -17.98 4.17
N LYS A 125 10.00 -17.19 5.06
CA LYS A 125 10.03 -17.43 6.51
C LYS A 125 9.44 -18.79 6.90
N TYR A 126 8.50 -19.31 6.11
CA TYR A 126 7.79 -20.56 6.39
C TYR A 126 8.26 -21.74 5.53
N GLY A 127 9.10 -21.49 4.52
CA GLY A 127 9.61 -22.52 3.61
C GLY A 127 8.54 -23.09 2.66
N ASP A 128 7.40 -22.39 2.53
CA ASP A 128 6.24 -22.83 1.75
C ASP A 128 6.00 -21.96 0.51
N GLY A 129 6.93 -21.05 0.20
CA GLY A 129 6.81 -20.08 -0.89
C GLY A 129 5.77 -18.98 -0.63
N SER A 130 5.18 -18.91 0.56
CA SER A 130 4.27 -17.83 0.93
C SER A 130 5.09 -16.61 1.33
N TYR A 131 5.35 -15.74 0.35
CA TYR A 131 6.05 -14.47 0.55
C TYR A 131 5.11 -13.44 1.18
N VAL A 132 4.84 -13.64 2.46
CA VAL A 132 3.89 -12.86 3.26
C VAL A 132 4.50 -11.51 3.66
N GLN A 133 3.66 -10.48 3.60
CA GLN A 133 3.92 -9.13 4.06
C GLN A 133 2.98 -8.78 5.21
N TYR A 134 3.48 -7.96 6.14
CA TYR A 134 2.80 -7.59 7.37
C TYR A 134 2.77 -6.07 7.52
N VAL A 135 1.66 -5.54 8.02
CA VAL A 135 1.66 -4.29 8.78
C VAL A 135 1.17 -4.61 10.19
N THR A 136 1.99 -4.32 11.20
CA THR A 136 1.70 -4.62 12.60
C THR A 136 1.60 -3.31 13.38
N VAL A 137 0.48 -3.10 14.04
CA VAL A 137 0.23 -2.01 14.98
C VAL A 137 0.40 -2.56 16.39
N TYR A 138 1.15 -1.85 17.23
CA TYR A 138 1.22 -2.11 18.66
C TYR A 138 0.49 -1.02 19.43
N ASP A 139 -0.47 -1.39 20.29
CA ASP A 139 -1.10 -0.48 21.25
C ASP A 139 -0.88 -0.95 22.70
N GLY A 140 0.13 -0.38 23.36
CA GLY A 140 0.41 -0.63 24.79
C GLY A 140 -0.18 0.41 25.73
N ARG A 141 -0.94 1.39 25.22
CA ARG A 141 -1.51 2.47 26.05
C ARG A 141 -2.53 1.90 27.02
N THR A 142 -2.46 2.32 28.28
CA THR A 142 -3.40 1.91 29.33
C THR A 142 -4.54 2.89 29.57
N ALA A 143 -4.39 4.14 29.10
CA ALA A 143 -5.31 5.25 29.39
C ALA A 143 -6.22 5.64 28.22
N SER A 144 -6.10 4.97 27.07
CA SER A 144 -6.86 5.30 25.86
C SER A 144 -6.99 4.07 24.99
N ASP A 145 -8.16 3.89 24.38
CA ASP A 145 -8.45 2.76 23.49
C ASP A 145 -8.72 3.24 22.07
N GLY A 146 -8.68 2.29 21.15
CA GLY A 146 -9.01 2.52 19.76
C GLY A 146 -7.94 3.25 18.97
N TRP A 147 -7.85 2.84 17.71
CA TRP A 147 -6.94 3.39 16.72
C TRP A 147 -7.40 3.01 15.31
N GLN A 148 -6.92 3.74 14.32
CA GLN A 148 -7.21 3.49 12.92
C GLN A 148 -5.93 3.61 12.10
N LEU A 149 -5.68 2.60 11.29
CA LEU A 149 -4.61 2.55 10.31
C LEU A 149 -5.19 2.83 8.92
N SER A 150 -4.56 3.77 8.22
CA SER A 150 -4.86 4.10 6.84
C SER A 150 -3.62 3.97 5.96
N ALA A 151 -3.83 3.77 4.67
CA ALA A 151 -2.78 3.74 3.67
C ALA A 151 -3.14 4.70 2.52
N SER A 152 -2.16 5.41 1.99
CA SER A 152 -2.26 6.19 0.76
C SER A 152 -1.06 5.92 -0.14
N ALA A 153 -1.16 6.24 -1.43
CA ALA A 153 -0.06 6.09 -2.36
C ALA A 153 0.12 7.38 -3.18
N THR A 154 1.34 7.89 -3.27
CA THR A 154 1.65 9.00 -4.16
C THR A 154 1.50 8.57 -5.62
N GLU A 155 1.26 9.51 -6.51
CA GLU A 155 1.23 9.23 -7.95
C GLU A 155 2.52 8.57 -8.45
N LEU A 156 2.40 7.50 -9.25
CA LEU A 156 3.54 6.86 -9.92
C LEU A 156 4.18 7.85 -10.89
N THR A 157 5.38 8.30 -10.53
CA THR A 157 6.12 9.35 -11.25
C THR A 157 7.43 8.80 -11.78
N ASP A 158 7.77 9.13 -13.03
CA ASP A 158 9.01 8.69 -13.66
C ASP A 158 10.23 9.29 -12.92
N VAL A 159 11.18 8.43 -12.54
CA VAL A 159 12.37 8.82 -11.75
C VAL A 159 13.27 9.81 -12.48
N ALA A 160 13.24 9.84 -13.81
CA ALA A 160 14.03 10.74 -14.64
C ALA A 160 13.23 11.98 -15.09
N ALA A 161 11.89 11.97 -14.96
CA ALA A 161 11.03 13.05 -15.44
C ALA A 161 9.75 13.21 -14.59
N ALA A 162 9.77 14.16 -13.65
CA ALA A 162 8.65 14.40 -12.74
C ALA A 162 7.30 14.76 -13.39
N SER A 163 7.31 15.28 -14.63
CA SER A 163 6.10 15.58 -15.41
C SER A 163 5.44 14.33 -16.00
N LYS A 164 6.15 13.20 -16.00
CA LYS A 164 5.70 11.95 -16.61
C LYS A 164 5.15 11.03 -15.54
N LYS A 165 3.82 11.05 -15.44
CA LYS A 165 3.04 10.31 -14.43
C LYS A 165 2.12 9.26 -15.05
N LEU A 166 1.83 8.20 -14.29
CA LEU A 166 0.81 7.19 -14.59
C LEU A 166 -0.49 7.53 -13.84
N THR A 167 -1.12 8.64 -14.26
CA THR A 167 -2.32 9.17 -13.59
C THR A 167 -3.46 8.15 -13.56
N GLY A 168 -4.16 8.09 -12.42
CA GLY A 168 -5.27 7.17 -12.19
C GLY A 168 -4.86 5.70 -12.01
N ALA A 169 -3.56 5.41 -11.88
CA ALA A 169 -3.11 4.08 -11.50
C ALA A 169 -3.62 3.71 -10.10
N THR A 170 -3.78 2.41 -9.86
CA THR A 170 -4.25 1.88 -8.57
C THR A 170 -3.40 0.71 -8.13
N ILE A 171 -3.17 0.61 -6.82
CA ILE A 171 -2.54 -0.56 -6.17
C ILE A 171 -3.63 -1.28 -5.38
N SER A 172 -3.98 -2.48 -5.82
CA SER A 172 -4.94 -3.36 -5.14
C SER A 172 -4.20 -4.38 -4.27
N VAL A 173 -4.72 -4.62 -3.06
CA VAL A 173 -4.26 -5.65 -2.13
C VAL A 173 -5.48 -6.50 -1.76
N ALA A 174 -5.48 -7.73 -2.25
CA ALA A 174 -6.57 -8.69 -2.04
C ALA A 174 -6.20 -9.76 -1.01
N ASN A 175 -7.19 -10.57 -0.62
CA ASN A 175 -7.04 -11.73 0.27
C ASN A 175 -6.33 -11.37 1.60
N THR A 176 -6.62 -10.18 2.11
CA THR A 176 -6.03 -9.68 3.35
C THR A 176 -6.59 -10.44 4.55
N MET A 177 -5.70 -10.89 5.45
CA MET A 177 -6.08 -11.43 6.74
C MET A 177 -5.75 -10.40 7.83
N ARG A 178 -6.55 -10.36 8.89
CA ARG A 178 -6.32 -9.51 10.05
C ARG A 178 -6.41 -10.33 11.32
N TRP A 179 -5.50 -10.08 12.25
CA TRP A 179 -5.49 -10.77 13.55
C TRP A 179 -4.86 -9.88 14.62
N ASN A 180 -5.16 -10.15 15.89
CA ASN A 180 -4.59 -9.44 17.04
C ASN A 180 -4.16 -10.47 18.08
N ASP A 181 -2.91 -10.36 18.56
CA ASP A 181 -2.38 -11.16 19.67
C ASP A 181 -2.53 -10.39 20.99
N ASP A 182 -3.56 -10.74 21.76
CA ASP A 182 -3.73 -10.30 23.14
C ASP A 182 -3.10 -11.33 24.10
N VAL A 183 -1.87 -11.07 24.54
CA VAL A 183 -1.06 -12.02 25.31
C VAL A 183 -1.52 -12.15 26.78
N ASP A 184 -2.33 -11.23 27.32
CA ASP A 184 -2.81 -11.32 28.71
C ASP A 184 -4.00 -12.28 28.91
N ALA A 185 -4.59 -12.87 27.86
CA ALA A 185 -5.82 -13.67 27.93
C ALA A 185 -5.71 -15.16 27.56
N GLY A 186 -4.51 -15.68 27.24
CA GLY A 186 -4.33 -17.10 26.93
C GLY A 186 -5.04 -17.56 25.64
N LYS A 187 -4.41 -17.31 24.49
CA LYS A 187 -4.74 -17.82 23.13
C LYS A 187 -6.23 -17.91 22.78
N GLY A 188 -6.79 -16.82 22.24
CA GLY A 188 -8.10 -16.80 21.59
C GLY A 188 -8.20 -15.74 20.48
N THR A 189 -9.06 -15.97 19.49
CA THR A 189 -9.24 -15.14 18.29
C THR A 189 -10.07 -13.86 18.51
N ASN A 190 -9.54 -12.77 17.92
CA ASN A 190 -10.24 -11.69 17.22
C ASN A 190 -11.08 -10.70 18.06
N LYS A 191 -10.42 -9.66 18.61
CA LYS A 191 -11.09 -8.42 19.03
C LYS A 191 -11.31 -7.52 17.79
N ASN A 192 -12.55 -7.37 17.35
CA ASN A 192 -13.11 -6.31 16.47
C ASN A 192 -12.16 -5.53 15.54
N LEU A 193 -11.23 -6.20 14.83
CA LEU A 193 -10.46 -5.53 13.79
C LEU A 193 -11.39 -5.29 12.59
N THR A 194 -11.59 -4.03 12.26
CA THR A 194 -12.34 -3.60 11.07
C THR A 194 -11.41 -3.52 9.85
N GLY A 195 -11.99 -3.54 8.66
CA GLY A 195 -11.28 -3.41 7.39
C GLY A 195 -11.68 -4.49 6.38
N ALA A 196 -11.23 -4.33 5.14
CA ALA A 196 -11.43 -5.25 4.04
C ALA A 196 -10.24 -5.19 3.08
N ASP A 197 -10.23 -6.05 2.06
CA ASP A 197 -9.35 -5.84 0.90
C ASP A 197 -9.49 -4.42 0.38
N PHE A 198 -8.38 -3.83 -0.07
CA PHE A 198 -8.31 -2.41 -0.33
C PHE A 198 -7.62 -2.10 -1.65
N THR A 199 -7.99 -0.94 -2.21
CA THR A 199 -7.38 -0.39 -3.41
C THR A 199 -6.97 1.04 -3.14
N LEU A 200 -5.69 1.34 -3.35
CA LEU A 200 -5.15 2.68 -3.26
C LEU A 200 -5.16 3.31 -4.64
N THR A 201 -5.89 4.40 -4.82
CA THR A 201 -5.64 5.29 -5.96
C THR A 201 -4.30 5.99 -5.71
N THR A 202 -3.45 6.07 -6.74
CA THR A 202 -2.15 6.73 -6.61
C THR A 202 -2.30 8.24 -6.78
N ASP A 203 -3.00 8.88 -5.85
CA ASP A 203 -3.31 10.31 -5.80
C ASP A 203 -3.28 10.88 -4.37
N ASP A 204 -2.60 10.18 -3.45
CA ASP A 204 -2.50 10.50 -2.03
C ASP A 204 -3.81 10.40 -1.24
N THR A 205 -4.90 9.90 -1.83
CA THR A 205 -6.15 9.66 -1.10
C THR A 205 -5.99 8.52 -0.08
N PRO A 206 -6.20 8.76 1.22
CA PRO A 206 -6.09 7.71 2.23
C PRO A 206 -7.28 6.76 2.21
N VAL A 207 -7.00 5.49 2.41
CA VAL A 207 -7.98 4.41 2.58
C VAL A 207 -7.78 3.77 3.95
N ILE A 208 -8.85 3.58 4.71
CA ILE A 208 -8.79 2.88 5.98
C ILE A 208 -8.60 1.39 5.70
N VAL A 209 -7.53 0.81 6.24
CA VAL A 209 -7.14 -0.59 5.97
C VAL A 209 -7.32 -1.48 7.19
N MET A 210 -7.23 -0.93 8.40
CA MET A 210 -7.41 -1.65 9.64
C MET A 210 -7.78 -0.67 10.75
N GLY A 211 -8.56 -1.10 11.74
CA GLY A 211 -8.85 -0.27 12.91
C GLY A 211 -9.58 -1.05 13.98
N THR A 212 -9.63 -0.49 15.18
CA THR A 212 -10.29 -1.11 16.33
C THR A 212 -10.82 -0.04 17.28
N THR A 213 -11.73 -0.44 18.17
CA THR A 213 -12.15 0.36 19.31
C THR A 213 -11.43 -0.02 20.60
N ASP A 214 -10.84 -1.22 20.70
CA ASP A 214 -10.41 -1.82 21.97
C ASP A 214 -9.22 -2.80 21.88
N ALA A 215 -8.73 -3.16 20.69
CA ALA A 215 -7.61 -4.09 20.57
C ALA A 215 -6.29 -3.46 21.06
N LYS A 216 -5.51 -4.28 21.77
CA LYS A 216 -4.24 -3.93 22.41
C LYS A 216 -3.12 -4.83 21.95
N TYR A 217 -1.89 -4.41 22.24
CA TYR A 217 -0.68 -5.11 21.81
C TYR A 217 -0.65 -5.26 20.29
N GLU A 218 -0.22 -6.39 19.75
CA GLU A 218 0.06 -6.55 18.33
C GLU A 218 -1.20 -6.86 17.53
N SER A 219 -1.51 -6.02 16.55
CA SER A 219 -2.56 -6.21 15.55
C SER A 219 -1.97 -6.18 14.16
N ASP A 220 -2.22 -7.22 13.40
CA ASP A 220 -1.63 -7.46 12.11
C ASP A 220 -2.65 -7.39 10.98
N ILE A 221 -2.24 -6.79 9.88
CA ILE A 221 -2.79 -7.05 8.55
C ILE A 221 -1.74 -7.80 7.73
N VAL A 222 -2.16 -8.90 7.12
CA VAL A 222 -1.33 -9.88 6.44
C VAL A 222 -1.81 -10.06 5.02
N PHE A 223 -0.89 -10.03 4.05
CA PHE A 223 -1.19 -10.29 2.65
C PHE A 223 0.04 -10.85 1.93
N ARG A 224 -0.15 -11.46 0.77
CA ARG A 224 0.94 -12.02 -0.04
C ARG A 224 1.25 -11.11 -1.22
N SER A 225 2.49 -11.09 -1.69
CA SER A 225 2.85 -10.30 -2.89
C SER A 225 2.03 -10.69 -4.13
N GLU A 226 1.68 -11.97 -4.28
CA GLU A 226 0.87 -12.48 -5.40
C GLU A 226 -0.56 -11.91 -5.44
N ASP A 227 -1.08 -11.48 -4.28
CA ASP A 227 -2.38 -10.86 -4.13
C ASP A 227 -2.35 -9.33 -4.31
N VAL A 228 -1.17 -8.77 -4.56
CA VAL A 228 -0.98 -7.35 -4.87
C VAL A 228 -0.91 -7.15 -6.38
N ALA A 229 -1.66 -6.17 -6.90
CA ALA A 229 -1.62 -5.80 -8.31
C ALA A 229 -1.65 -4.29 -8.54
N LEU A 230 -0.82 -3.82 -9.47
CA LEU A 230 -0.86 -2.48 -10.06
C LEU A 230 -1.74 -2.51 -11.30
N THR A 231 -2.78 -1.67 -11.33
CA THR A 231 -3.61 -1.45 -12.53
C THR A 231 -3.36 -0.05 -13.08
N ILE A 232 -3.02 0.04 -14.37
CA ILE A 232 -2.76 1.31 -15.06
C ILE A 232 -3.82 1.51 -16.15
N PRO A 233 -4.56 2.63 -16.12
CA PRO A 233 -5.51 2.97 -17.16
C PRO A 233 -4.87 3.00 -18.55
N LYS A 234 -5.52 2.39 -19.55
CA LYS A 234 -4.96 2.25 -20.90
C LYS A 234 -4.44 3.54 -21.54
N ALA A 235 -5.10 4.66 -21.22
CA ALA A 235 -4.77 5.98 -21.76
C ALA A 235 -3.50 6.59 -21.13
N THR A 236 -3.08 6.10 -19.96
CA THR A 236 -1.95 6.66 -19.20
C THR A 236 -0.71 5.78 -19.22
N ILE A 237 -0.78 4.58 -19.84
CA ILE A 237 0.36 3.67 -20.02
C ILE A 237 1.48 4.36 -20.82
N LYS A 238 2.65 4.46 -20.19
CA LYS A 238 3.87 5.06 -20.73
C LYS A 238 5.05 4.14 -20.41
N VAL A 239 6.03 4.10 -21.30
CA VAL A 239 7.35 3.53 -20.98
C VAL A 239 8.03 4.37 -19.91
N GLY A 240 8.96 3.84 -19.14
CA GLY A 240 9.67 4.58 -18.09
C GLY A 240 9.94 3.75 -16.85
N ASN A 241 10.63 4.36 -15.89
CA ASN A 241 10.85 3.79 -14.56
C ASN A 241 10.10 4.66 -13.57
N PHE A 242 9.05 4.13 -12.97
CA PHE A 242 8.13 4.88 -12.12
C PHE A 242 8.28 4.47 -10.66
N SER A 243 8.22 5.47 -9.77
CA SER A 243 8.22 5.28 -8.32
C SER A 243 6.97 5.89 -7.69
N SER A 244 6.50 5.27 -6.62
CA SER A 244 5.46 5.79 -5.72
C SER A 244 5.90 5.58 -4.28
N THR A 245 5.36 6.35 -3.36
CA THR A 245 5.51 6.14 -1.91
C THR A 245 4.16 5.72 -1.37
N VAL A 246 4.09 4.55 -0.75
CA VAL A 246 2.92 4.13 0.04
C VAL A 246 3.14 4.61 1.47
N THR A 247 2.22 5.41 1.98
CA THR A 247 2.28 5.96 3.34
C THR A 247 1.25 5.26 4.21
N TRP A 248 1.71 4.69 5.32
CA TRP A 248 0.87 4.13 6.37
C TRP A 248 0.72 5.15 7.48
N THR A 249 -0.50 5.51 7.84
CA THR A 249 -0.78 6.52 8.86
C THR A 249 -1.67 5.92 9.93
N LEU A 250 -1.15 5.88 11.15
CA LEU A 250 -1.84 5.41 12.34
C LEU A 250 -2.33 6.61 13.14
N VAL A 251 -3.61 6.64 13.46
CA VAL A 251 -4.21 7.66 14.32
C VAL A 251 -4.81 7.00 15.55
N ALA A 252 -4.64 7.63 16.71
CA ALA A 252 -5.39 7.29 17.91
C ALA A 252 -6.85 7.72 17.73
N ALA A 253 -7.79 6.97 18.32
CA ALA A 253 -9.15 7.48 18.46
C ALA A 253 -9.14 8.77 19.29
N ALA A 254 -9.98 9.75 18.92
CA ALA A 254 -10.14 10.95 19.71
C ALA A 254 -10.67 10.57 21.10
N THR A 255 -9.95 10.98 22.15
CA THR A 255 -10.44 10.85 23.52
C THR A 255 -11.71 11.71 23.66
N PRO A 256 -12.84 11.16 24.14
CA PRO A 256 -14.05 11.93 24.42
C PRO A 256 -13.82 13.09 25.40
#